data_AF-A0A850QIZ1-F1
#
_entry.id   AF-A0A850QIZ1-F1
#
_cell.length_a   1.000
_cell.length_b   1.000
_cell.length_c   1.000
_cell.angle_alpha   90.00
_cell.angle_beta   90.00
_cell.angle_gamma   90.00
#
_symmetry.space_group_name_H-M   'P 1'
#
loop_
_entity.id
_entity.type
_entity.pdbx_description
1 polymer ?
#
loop_
_entity_poly.entity_id
_entity_poly.type
_entity_poly.pdbx_seq_one_letter_code
_entity_poly.pdbx_strand_id
1 'polypeptide(L)'
;MWVEQQHSLHSQRGISLFGLIFSLGVLILLAIVAMKVVPTAIEYVSIKKAIIAAKNGGTTVAEIHKVFDKQAEVNYITSIEGKDLIVTRNDGEIDVSFSYQKKIPLFGPASLLLEYEGTTAKNGYAPKKTE
;
A
#
# COMPACT_ATOMS: atom_id res chain seq x y z
N MET A 1 -24.05 60.60 -25.59
CA MET A 1 -23.42 59.27 -25.71
C MET A 1 -23.26 58.73 -24.31
N TRP A 2 -24.21 57.93 -23.83
CA TRP A 2 -24.11 57.24 -22.55
C TRP A 2 -24.37 55.76 -22.83
N VAL A 3 -23.36 54.94 -22.55
CA VAL A 3 -23.44 53.48 -22.65
C VAL A 3 -23.93 52.99 -21.30
N GLU A 4 -25.14 52.45 -21.26
CA GLU A 4 -25.70 51.80 -20.07
C GLU A 4 -24.94 50.48 -19.87
N GLN A 5 -23.93 50.50 -19.01
CA GLN A 5 -23.19 49.30 -18.65
C GLN A 5 -24.03 48.46 -17.70
N GLN A 6 -24.80 47.50 -18.24
CA GLN A 6 -25.53 46.53 -17.45
C GLN A 6 -24.55 45.63 -16.68
N HIS A 7 -24.42 45.84 -15.39
CA HIS A 7 -23.77 44.90 -14.49
C HIS A 7 -24.65 43.66 -14.35
N SER A 8 -24.30 42.58 -15.05
CA SER A 8 -24.91 41.27 -14.81
C SER A 8 -24.55 40.80 -13.39
N LEU A 9 -25.52 40.79 -12.49
CA LEU A 9 -25.35 40.16 -11.17
C LEU A 9 -25.17 38.65 -11.39
N HIS A 10 -23.95 38.18 -11.17
CA HIS A 10 -23.60 36.78 -11.26
C HIS A 10 -24.45 35.99 -10.26
N SER A 11 -25.39 35.17 -10.73
CA SER A 11 -26.21 34.33 -9.86
C SER A 11 -25.32 33.28 -9.20
N GLN A 12 -25.11 33.41 -7.89
CA GLN A 12 -24.35 32.44 -7.10
C GLN A 12 -25.17 31.15 -6.98
N ARG A 13 -24.83 30.14 -7.79
CA ARG A 13 -25.37 28.79 -7.62
C ARG A 13 -24.62 28.12 -6.47
N GLY A 14 -25.17 28.25 -5.26
CA GLY A 14 -24.68 27.51 -4.09
C GLY A 14 -24.85 26.00 -4.25
N ILE A 15 -24.06 25.23 -3.50
CA ILE A 15 -24.30 23.79 -3.34
C ILE A 15 -25.64 23.60 -2.61
N SER A 16 -26.51 22.72 -3.11
CA SER A 16 -27.75 22.40 -2.41
C SER A 16 -27.44 21.70 -1.08
N LEU A 17 -28.29 21.87 -0.06
CA LEU A 17 -28.13 21.17 1.22
C LEU A 17 -27.97 19.66 1.02
N PHE A 18 -28.71 19.08 0.08
CA PHE A 18 -28.57 17.68 -0.31
C PHE A 18 -27.18 17.36 -0.90
N GLY A 19 -26.69 18.18 -1.83
CA GLY A 19 -25.35 18.03 -2.40
C GLY A 19 -24.24 18.15 -1.34
N LEU A 20 -24.45 18.99 -0.32
CA LEU A 20 -23.54 19.11 0.81
C LEU A 20 -23.53 17.82 1.65
N ILE A 21 -24.70 17.34 2.07
CA ILE A 21 -24.81 16.11 2.88
C ILE A 21 -24.26 14.91 2.11
N PHE A 22 -24.61 14.78 0.83
CA PHE A 22 -24.11 13.71 -0.02
C PHE A 22 -22.58 13.75 -0.15
N SER A 23 -21.99 14.91 -0.42
CA SER A 23 -20.54 15.04 -0.54
C SER A 23 -19.83 14.74 0.78
N LEU A 24 -20.37 15.18 1.92
CA LEU A 24 -19.86 14.80 3.25
C LEU A 24 -19.91 13.28 3.48
N GLY A 25 -21.01 12.63 3.09
CA GLY A 25 -21.13 11.16 3.17
C GLY A 25 -20.05 10.44 2.38
N VAL A 26 -19.80 10.87 1.13
CA VAL A 26 -18.73 10.33 0.29
C VAL A 26 -17.35 10.57 0.92
N LEU A 27 -17.10 11.78 1.43
CA LEU A 27 -15.83 12.12 2.09
C LEU A 27 -15.58 11.26 3.33
N ILE A 28 -16.60 10.98 4.14
CA ILE A 28 -16.49 10.10 5.32
C ILE A 28 -16.13 8.67 4.88
N LEU A 29 -16.79 8.14 3.84
CA LEU A 29 -16.48 6.80 3.32
C LEU A 29 -15.03 6.72 2.82
N LEU A 30 -14.57 7.73 2.07
CA LEU A 30 -13.19 7.81 1.61
C LEU A 30 -12.20 7.92 2.78
N ALA A 31 -12.53 8.72 3.80
CA ALA A 31 -11.71 8.85 4.99
C ALA A 31 -11.55 7.52 5.74
N ILE A 32 -12.64 6.74 5.89
CA ILE A 32 -12.60 5.41 6.53
C ILE A 32 -11.69 4.47 5.74
N VAL A 33 -11.84 4.42 4.41
CA VAL A 33 -10.96 3.57 3.57
C VAL A 33 -9.51 4.01 3.73
N ALA A 34 -9.22 5.31 3.60
CA ALA A 34 -7.87 5.84 3.73
C ALA A 34 -7.24 5.49 5.10
N MET A 35 -7.98 5.67 6.20
CA MET A 35 -7.50 5.32 7.54
C MET A 35 -7.11 3.85 7.69
N LYS A 36 -7.74 2.93 6.95
CA LYS A 36 -7.40 1.50 6.99
C LYS A 36 -6.28 1.12 6.02
N VAL A 37 -6.16 1.80 4.89
CA VAL A 37 -5.13 1.53 3.87
C VAL A 37 -3.77 2.13 4.25
N VAL A 38 -3.75 3.27 4.93
CA VAL A 38 -2.50 3.93 5.36
C VAL A 38 -1.61 3.00 6.21
N PRO A 39 -2.08 2.34 7.29
CA PRO A 39 -1.21 1.46 8.07
C PRO A 39 -0.68 0.27 7.26
N THR A 40 -1.45 -0.25 6.30
CA THR A 40 -0.98 -1.37 5.46
C THR A 40 0.08 -0.91 4.45
N ALA A 41 -0.03 0.33 3.94
CA ALA A 41 1.00 0.92 3.10
C ALA A 41 2.30 1.19 3.87
N ILE A 42 2.20 1.62 5.14
CA ILE A 42 3.36 1.79 6.02
C ILE A 42 4.06 0.46 6.25
N GLU A 43 3.30 -0.59 6.57
CA GLU A 43 3.85 -1.95 6.75
C GLU A 43 4.51 -2.46 5.47
N TYR A 44 3.90 -2.25 4.29
CA TYR A 44 4.51 -2.57 3.00
C TYR A 44 5.87 -1.89 2.79
N VAL A 45 5.98 -0.60 3.12
CA VAL A 45 7.27 0.12 3.04
C VAL A 45 8.29 -0.47 4.02
N SER A 46 7.87 -0.87 5.23
CA SER A 46 8.73 -1.56 6.19
C SER A 46 9.21 -2.91 5.67
N ILE A 47 8.34 -3.70 5.03
CA ILE A 47 8.71 -4.97 4.41
C ILE A 47 9.76 -4.77 3.32
N LYS A 48 9.59 -3.74 2.46
CA LYS A 48 10.60 -3.42 1.43
C LYS A 48 11.97 -3.13 2.03
N LYS A 49 12.04 -2.44 3.17
CA LYS A 49 13.30 -2.20 3.87
C LYS A 49 13.85 -3.48 4.51
N ALA A 50 12.99 -4.31 5.07
CA ALA A 50 13.36 -5.57 5.71
C ALA A 50 13.97 -6.56 4.71
N ILE A 51 13.43 -6.70 3.48
CA ILE A 51 14.01 -7.58 2.46
C ILE A 51 15.38 -7.10 1.97
N ILE A 52 15.62 -5.78 1.92
CA ILE A 52 16.93 -5.22 1.59
C ILE A 52 17.94 -5.53 2.70
N ALA A 53 17.54 -5.37 3.96
CA ALA A 53 18.37 -5.73 5.10
C ALA A 53 18.66 -7.24 5.13
N ALA A 54 17.67 -8.09 4.81
CA ALA A 54 17.82 -9.53 4.72
C ALA A 54 18.80 -9.96 3.62
N LYS A 55 18.68 -9.37 2.41
CA LYS A 55 19.63 -9.57 1.30
C LYS A 55 21.07 -9.22 1.70
N ASN A 56 21.26 -8.13 2.44
CA ASN A 56 22.59 -7.68 2.84
C ASN A 56 23.15 -8.45 4.07
N GLY A 57 22.28 -9.06 4.87
CA GLY A 57 22.63 -9.70 6.14
C GLY A 57 22.73 -11.22 6.11
N GLY A 58 22.40 -11.88 4.98
CA GLY A 58 22.40 -13.33 4.86
C GLY A 58 22.90 -13.82 3.51
N THR A 59 23.62 -14.93 3.51
CA THR A 59 24.18 -15.59 2.31
C THR A 59 23.49 -16.91 1.98
N THR A 60 22.76 -17.44 2.95
CA THR A 60 21.91 -18.63 2.81
C THR A 60 20.44 -18.28 3.01
N VAL A 61 19.54 -19.11 2.49
CA VAL A 61 18.09 -18.93 2.65
C VAL A 61 17.70 -18.84 4.14
N ALA A 62 18.28 -19.71 4.98
CA ALA A 62 18.01 -19.73 6.42
C ALA A 62 18.48 -18.44 7.13
N GLU A 63 19.64 -17.89 6.75
CA GLU A 63 20.11 -16.60 7.27
C GLU A 63 19.20 -15.45 6.84
N ILE A 64 18.79 -15.43 5.57
CA ILE A 64 17.90 -14.40 5.03
C ILE A 64 16.57 -14.39 5.77
N HIS A 65 15.96 -15.56 5.99
CA HIS A 65 14.72 -15.67 6.77
C HIS A 65 14.93 -15.15 8.19
N LYS A 66 16.00 -15.59 8.87
CA LYS A 66 16.30 -15.15 10.24
C LYS A 66 16.54 -13.65 10.36
N VAL A 67 17.24 -13.04 9.40
CA VAL A 67 17.45 -11.58 9.38
C VAL A 67 16.14 -10.86 9.11
N PHE A 68 15.33 -11.34 8.17
CA PHE A 68 14.02 -10.79 7.92
C PHE A 68 13.12 -10.86 9.16
N ASP A 69 13.05 -12.01 9.83
CA ASP A 69 12.20 -12.19 11.02
C ASP A 69 12.58 -11.21 12.15
N LYS A 70 13.88 -10.97 12.35
CA LYS A 70 14.36 -9.95 13.28
C LYS A 70 13.92 -8.54 12.87
N GLN A 71 14.00 -8.22 11.58
CA GLN A 71 13.52 -6.93 11.08
C GLN A 71 12.00 -6.81 11.19
N ALA A 72 11.28 -7.91 11.01
CA ALA A 72 9.83 -7.97 11.15
C ALA A 72 9.40 -7.68 12.59
N GLU A 73 10.10 -8.27 13.57
CA GLU A 73 9.88 -7.99 15.00
C GLU A 73 10.10 -6.51 15.33
N VAL A 74 11.23 -5.92 14.89
CA VAL A 74 11.56 -4.52 15.17
C VAL A 74 10.61 -3.52 14.50
N ASN A 75 10.14 -3.83 13.29
CA ASN A 75 9.28 -2.94 12.51
C ASN A 75 7.78 -3.27 12.62
N TYR A 76 7.39 -4.18 13.53
CA TYR A 76 6.01 -4.64 13.74
C TYR A 76 5.35 -5.15 12.44
N ILE A 77 6.11 -5.86 11.61
CA ILE A 77 5.58 -6.53 10.42
C ILE A 77 4.87 -7.79 10.88
N THR A 78 3.60 -7.93 10.49
CA THR A 78 2.74 -9.06 10.86
C THR A 78 2.10 -9.73 9.65
N SER A 79 2.20 -9.11 8.48
CA SER A 79 1.53 -9.58 7.26
C SER A 79 2.26 -10.72 6.55
N ILE A 80 3.57 -10.88 6.78
CA ILE A 80 4.39 -11.98 6.25
C ILE A 80 5.53 -12.32 7.22
N GLU A 81 6.07 -13.53 7.11
CA GLU A 81 7.25 -14.00 7.84
C GLU A 81 8.40 -14.33 6.87
N GLY A 82 9.60 -14.62 7.39
CA GLY A 82 10.76 -14.98 6.60
C GLY A 82 10.51 -16.18 5.68
N LYS A 83 9.70 -17.15 6.12
CA LYS A 83 9.29 -18.33 5.33
C LYS A 83 8.43 -17.99 4.10
N ASP A 84 7.82 -16.80 4.07
CA ASP A 84 7.00 -16.34 2.96
C ASP A 84 7.84 -15.63 1.89
N LEU A 85 9.12 -15.40 2.16
CA LEU A 85 10.06 -14.86 1.20
C LEU A 85 10.39 -15.88 0.11
N ILE A 86 10.59 -15.35 -1.08
CA ILE A 86 11.08 -16.09 -2.23
C ILE A 86 12.52 -15.66 -2.45
N VAL A 87 13.45 -16.58 -2.20
CA VAL A 87 14.88 -16.34 -2.34
C VAL A 87 15.36 -17.01 -3.62
N THR A 88 15.78 -16.21 -4.59
CA THR A 88 16.33 -16.66 -5.87
C THR A 88 17.79 -16.27 -6.00
N ARG A 89 18.57 -17.04 -6.76
CA ARG A 89 19.96 -16.70 -7.10
C ARG A 89 20.06 -16.48 -8.61
N ASN A 90 20.22 -15.24 -9.01
CA ASN A 90 20.33 -14.82 -10.41
C ASN A 90 21.73 -14.25 -10.64
N ASP A 91 22.47 -14.79 -11.61
CA ASP A 91 23.83 -14.32 -11.98
C ASP A 91 24.81 -14.18 -10.80
N GLY A 92 24.69 -15.06 -9.80
CA GLY A 92 25.52 -15.04 -8.59
C GLY A 92 25.09 -14.04 -7.52
N GLU A 93 24.07 -13.22 -7.78
CA GLU A 93 23.45 -12.32 -6.82
C GLU A 93 22.21 -12.98 -6.19
N ILE A 94 22.00 -12.74 -4.89
CA ILE A 94 20.79 -13.19 -4.21
C ILE A 94 19.71 -12.12 -4.35
N ASP A 95 18.53 -12.53 -4.79
CA ASP A 95 17.33 -11.73 -4.83
C ASP A 95 16.31 -12.25 -3.83
N VAL A 96 15.73 -11.32 -3.08
CA VAL A 96 14.71 -11.59 -2.06
C VAL A 96 13.43 -10.89 -2.50
N SER A 97 12.37 -11.68 -2.62
CA SER A 97 11.06 -11.21 -3.08
C SER A 97 9.96 -11.63 -2.12
N PHE A 98 8.82 -10.95 -2.19
CA PHE A 98 7.60 -11.32 -1.47
C PHE A 98 6.36 -10.96 -2.30
N SER A 99 5.26 -11.66 -2.02
CA SER A 99 3.93 -11.34 -2.52
C SER A 99 2.88 -11.80 -1.51
N TYR A 100 1.93 -10.93 -1.15
CA TYR A 100 0.84 -11.28 -0.25
C TYR A 100 -0.40 -10.44 -0.53
N GLN A 101 -1.55 -10.93 -0.05
CA GLN A 101 -2.83 -10.23 -0.15
C GLN A 101 -3.27 -9.73 1.23
N LYS A 102 -3.69 -8.47 1.30
CA LYS A 102 -4.30 -7.86 2.49
C LYS A 102 -5.78 -7.60 2.24
N LYS A 103 -6.63 -8.42 2.87
CA LYS A 103 -8.09 -8.24 2.85
C LYS A 103 -8.52 -7.35 4.01
N ILE A 104 -9.03 -6.16 3.69
CA ILE A 104 -9.51 -5.16 4.65
C ILE A 104 -11.05 -5.18 4.62
N PRO A 105 -11.73 -5.67 5.67
CA PRO A 105 -13.18 -5.59 5.74
C PRO A 105 -13.60 -4.12 5.82
N LEU A 106 -14.61 -3.71 5.04
CA LEU A 106 -15.14 -2.34 5.07
C LEU A 106 -16.43 -2.32 5.89
N PHE A 107 -17.53 -2.83 5.33
CA PHE A 107 -18.84 -2.90 5.99
C PHE A 107 -19.67 -4.04 5.39
N GLY A 108 -20.40 -4.78 6.23
CA GLY A 108 -21.19 -5.94 5.80
C GLY A 108 -20.34 -6.93 4.97
N PRO A 109 -20.80 -7.39 3.79
CA PRO A 109 -20.03 -8.29 2.93
C PRO A 109 -18.94 -7.56 2.12
N ALA A 110 -18.83 -6.23 2.19
CA ALA A 110 -17.88 -5.46 1.40
C ALA A 110 -16.48 -5.46 2.03
N SER A 111 -15.47 -5.75 1.21
CA SER A 111 -14.06 -5.70 1.59
C SER A 111 -13.22 -5.09 0.48
N LEU A 112 -12.13 -4.43 0.87
CA LEU A 112 -11.06 -4.01 -0.03
C LEU A 112 -9.96 -5.07 -0.02
N LEU A 113 -9.51 -5.50 -1.19
CA LEU A 113 -8.35 -6.37 -1.35
C LEU A 113 -7.19 -5.55 -1.87
N LEU A 114 -6.04 -5.63 -1.21
CA LEU A 114 -4.79 -5.03 -1.66
C LEU A 114 -3.79 -6.16 -1.92
N GLU A 115 -3.19 -6.15 -3.09
CA GLU A 115 -2.12 -7.08 -3.45
C GLU A 115 -0.79 -6.32 -3.33
N TYR A 116 0.09 -6.82 -2.46
CA TYR A 116 1.40 -6.24 -2.23
C TYR A 116 2.48 -7.18 -2.73
N GLU A 117 3.42 -6.65 -3.49
CA GLU A 117 4.56 -7.39 -4.01
C GLU A 117 5.81 -6.50 -3.99
N GLY A 118 6.97 -7.14 -3.87
CA GLY A 118 8.25 -6.44 -3.91
C GLY A 118 9.41 -7.39 -4.11
N THR A 119 10.48 -6.86 -4.71
CA THR A 119 11.70 -7.61 -5.01
C THR A 119 12.93 -6.72 -4.85
N THR A 120 14.07 -7.33 -4.52
CA THR A 120 15.39 -6.71 -4.60
C THR A 120 16.08 -6.91 -5.95
N ALA A 121 15.46 -7.63 -6.88
CA ALA A 121 16.04 -7.91 -8.20
C ALA A 121 16.16 -6.63 -9.04
N LYS A 122 17.28 -6.49 -9.75
CA LYS A 122 17.56 -5.29 -10.57
C LYS A 122 16.55 -5.09 -11.71
N ASN A 123 15.95 -6.16 -12.20
CA ASN A 123 14.94 -6.14 -13.25
C ASN A 123 13.51 -5.84 -12.73
N GLY A 124 13.33 -5.72 -11.40
CA GLY A 124 12.03 -5.45 -10.79
C GLY A 124 11.04 -6.63 -10.84
N TYR A 125 11.47 -7.82 -11.27
CA TYR A 125 10.62 -9.01 -11.30
C TYR A 125 10.60 -9.69 -9.92
N ALA A 126 9.43 -9.68 -9.26
CA ALA A 126 9.14 -10.56 -8.15
C ALA A 126 8.51 -11.84 -8.72
N PRO A 127 9.17 -13.02 -8.66
CA PRO A 127 8.48 -14.26 -8.99
C PRO A 127 7.27 -14.40 -8.07
N LYS A 128 6.09 -14.67 -8.63
CA LYS A 128 4.91 -14.98 -7.81
C LYS A 128 5.08 -16.38 -7.24
N LYS A 129 4.84 -16.54 -5.93
CA LYS A 129 4.73 -17.87 -5.30
C LYS A 129 3.59 -18.60 -6.01
N THR A 130 3.93 -19.61 -6.79
CA THR A 130 2.94 -20.49 -7.41
C THR A 130 2.31 -21.29 -6.28
N GLU A 131 1.00 -21.19 -6.11
CA GLU A 131 0.24 -21.97 -5.10
C GLU A 131 0.39 -23.48 -5.31
#